data_AF-A0A2K9E3F9-F1
#
_entry.id   AF-A0A2K9E3F9-F1
#
_cell.length_a   1.000
_cell.length_b   1.000
_cell.length_c   1.000
_cell.angle_alpha   90.00
_cell.angle_beta   90.00
_cell.angle_gamma   90.00
#
_symmetry.space_group_name_H-M   'P 1'
#
loop_
_entity.id
_entity.type
_entity.pdbx_description
1 polymer ?
#
loop_
_entity_poly.entity_id
_entity_poly.type
_entity_poly.pdbx_seq_one_letter_code
_entity_poly.pdbx_strand_id
1 'polypeptide(L)'
;MIKGGVSREQVARYLAVLTATIILTTLIGKVCFTEDTLIKTEDGYKEIKDIEVGDLVYSEDPLTGEKGLKRVTNIFVNETSVLVRIYVGDEEIETTPTHPFWVIGKGWVAAGDIEAGDKVYLYSGEGKEVKEVRLEYLDTPIKVYNFEVEDWHTYFVSEQDVFVHNECSELPKQKVVKEGGVTIEHYYPNDHGNPVHLHVKGGGSNTKIGPQGKSLKGQPELSSKQKKVVEDNISEIKAIIKKIQKWIRKQ
;
A
#
# COMPACT_ATOMS: atom_id res chain seq x y z
N MET A 1 29.79 -15.96 46.27
CA MET A 1 30.11 -14.59 45.83
C MET A 1 29.87 -14.49 44.33
N ILE A 2 28.70 -14.02 43.88
CA ILE A 2 28.51 -13.36 42.57
C ILE A 2 27.44 -12.29 42.79
N LYS A 3 27.85 -11.02 42.82
CA LYS A 3 26.97 -9.85 42.75
C LYS A 3 26.81 -9.52 41.27
N GLY A 4 25.59 -9.64 40.74
CA GLY A 4 25.25 -9.24 39.39
C GLY A 4 23.98 -8.39 39.40
N GLY A 5 24.06 -7.20 39.98
CA GLY A 5 22.99 -6.21 39.89
C GLY A 5 23.11 -5.46 38.56
N VAL A 6 22.01 -5.42 37.80
CA VAL A 6 21.91 -4.70 36.53
C VAL A 6 22.12 -3.20 36.79
N SER A 7 23.00 -2.55 36.03
CA SER A 7 23.34 -1.13 36.24
C SER A 7 22.15 -0.21 35.93
N ARG A 8 22.12 1.01 36.50
CA ARG A 8 21.06 1.99 36.20
C ARG A 8 20.97 2.33 34.71
N GLU A 9 22.10 2.34 33.99
CA GLU A 9 22.11 2.48 32.53
C GLU A 9 21.54 1.27 31.81
N GLN A 10 21.82 0.05 32.28
CA GLN A 10 21.22 -1.15 31.71
C GLN A 10 19.72 -1.22 31.97
N VAL A 11 19.25 -0.79 33.15
CA VAL A 11 17.81 -0.66 33.45
C VAL A 11 17.17 0.42 32.59
N ALA A 12 17.82 1.58 32.39
CA ALA A 12 17.33 2.63 31.49
C ALA A 12 17.28 2.17 30.04
N ARG A 13 18.26 1.38 29.59
CA ARG A 13 18.29 0.80 28.24
C ARG A 13 17.25 -0.31 28.08
N TYR A 14 17.01 -1.12 29.12
CA TYR A 14 15.96 -2.14 29.12
C TYR A 14 14.56 -1.51 29.18
N LEU A 15 14.38 -0.44 29.95
CA LEU A 15 13.15 0.35 29.99
C LEU A 15 12.95 1.13 28.70
N ALA A 16 13.98 1.67 28.06
CA ALA A 16 13.88 2.32 26.74
C ALA A 16 13.48 1.33 25.65
N VAL A 17 14.02 0.10 25.71
CA VAL A 17 13.58 -1.00 24.84
C VAL A 17 12.14 -1.39 25.16
N LEU A 18 11.74 -1.53 26.43
CA LEU A 18 10.36 -1.86 26.82
C LEU A 18 9.34 -0.74 26.56
N THR A 19 9.70 0.53 26.66
CA THR A 19 8.85 1.66 26.22
C THR A 19 8.78 1.75 24.70
N ALA A 20 9.79 1.28 23.98
CA ALA A 20 9.71 1.04 22.53
C ALA A 20 8.92 -0.24 22.18
N THR A 21 8.62 -1.12 23.15
CA THR A 21 7.88 -2.38 22.93
C THR A 21 6.42 -2.32 23.41
N ILE A 22 5.95 -1.19 23.95
CA ILE A 22 4.54 -0.93 24.30
C ILE A 22 3.99 0.22 23.41
N ILE A 23 4.37 0.22 22.13
CA ILE A 23 3.52 0.71 21.03
C ILE A 23 3.29 -0.49 20.10
N LEU A 24 2.60 -1.48 20.64
CA LEU A 24 2.05 -2.63 19.91
C LEU A 24 0.66 -2.14 19.46
N THR A 25 0.25 -2.00 18.20
CA THR A 25 0.41 -2.88 17.05
C THR A 25 -0.25 -2.20 15.85
N THR A 26 0.47 -1.83 14.81
CA THR A 26 0.14 -2.17 13.42
C THR A 26 1.26 -1.67 12.51
N LEU A 27 1.62 -2.49 11.53
CA LEU A 27 2.59 -2.22 10.49
C LEU A 27 2.14 -1.03 9.62
N ILE A 28 2.33 0.20 10.11
CA ILE A 28 2.29 1.43 9.34
C ILE A 28 3.73 1.67 8.90
N GLY A 29 4.14 1.07 7.78
CA GLY A 29 5.32 1.54 7.07
C GLY A 29 5.09 3.02 6.79
N LYS A 30 6.00 3.89 7.24
CA LYS A 30 5.87 5.36 7.21
C LYS A 30 5.78 5.87 5.77
N VAL A 31 4.57 5.92 5.23
CA VAL A 31 4.19 6.52 3.94
C VAL A 31 4.18 8.02 4.13
N CYS A 32 5.20 8.74 3.65
CA CYS A 32 5.30 10.19 3.83
C CYS A 32 6.02 10.86 2.65
N PHE A 33 5.92 12.19 2.58
CA PHE A 33 6.61 13.08 1.66
C PHE A 33 7.46 14.12 2.40
N THR A 34 8.41 14.76 1.71
CA THR A 34 9.12 15.93 2.25
C THR A 34 8.20 17.13 2.37
N GLU A 35 8.60 18.11 3.18
CA GLU A 35 7.74 19.20 3.64
C GLU A 35 7.21 20.12 2.54
N ASP A 36 7.96 20.23 1.45
CA ASP A 36 7.71 21.08 0.28
C ASP A 36 6.85 20.41 -0.80
N THR A 37 6.47 19.13 -0.62
CA THR A 37 5.63 18.43 -1.58
C THR A 37 4.28 19.12 -1.73
N LEU A 38 3.96 19.54 -2.96
CA LEU A 38 2.70 20.21 -3.26
C LEU A 38 1.55 19.22 -3.32
N ILE A 39 0.42 19.60 -2.71
CA ILE A 39 -0.84 18.86 -2.71
C ILE A 39 -1.88 19.65 -3.49
N LYS A 40 -2.63 18.97 -4.37
CA LYS A 40 -3.72 19.58 -5.11
C LYS A 40 -4.95 19.81 -4.22
N THR A 41 -5.27 21.06 -3.93
CA THR A 41 -6.39 21.48 -3.06
C THR A 41 -7.47 22.24 -3.84
N GLU A 42 -8.60 22.54 -3.20
CA GLU A 42 -9.67 23.37 -3.78
C GLU A 42 -9.18 24.76 -4.23
N ASP A 43 -8.25 25.36 -3.49
CA ASP A 43 -7.75 26.73 -3.71
C ASP A 43 -6.42 26.79 -4.50
N GLY A 44 -6.01 25.67 -5.11
CA GLY A 44 -4.74 25.52 -5.83
C GLY A 44 -3.79 24.56 -5.12
N TYR A 45 -2.48 24.83 -5.16
CA TYR A 45 -1.49 23.96 -4.51
C TYR A 45 -1.13 24.47 -3.12
N LYS A 46 -0.95 23.53 -2.20
CA LYS A 46 -0.49 23.80 -0.83
C LYS A 46 0.61 22.81 -0.47
N GLU A 47 1.67 23.28 0.17
CA GLU A 47 2.73 22.38 0.66
C GLU A 47 2.16 21.42 1.72
N ILE A 48 2.59 20.17 1.69
CA ILE A 48 2.04 19.12 2.56
C ILE A 48 2.20 19.44 4.04
N LYS A 49 3.26 20.17 4.42
CA LYS A 49 3.51 20.59 5.81
C LYS A 49 2.46 21.58 6.33
N ASP A 50 1.79 22.28 5.42
CA ASP A 50 0.80 23.31 5.75
C ASP A 50 -0.64 22.75 5.69
N ILE A 51 -0.86 21.52 5.21
CA ILE A 51 -2.17 20.88 5.16
C ILE A 51 -2.74 20.70 6.58
N GLU A 52 -4.01 21.06 6.75
CA GLU A 52 -4.70 21.00 8.05
C GLU A 52 -5.93 20.08 8.00
N VAL A 53 -6.34 19.56 9.16
CA VAL A 53 -7.60 18.83 9.28
C VAL A 53 -8.75 19.76 8.89
N GLY A 54 -9.56 19.32 7.94
CA GLY A 54 -10.67 20.11 7.40
C GLY A 54 -10.41 20.65 6.00
N ASP A 55 -9.15 20.73 5.55
CA ASP A 55 -8.81 21.10 4.18
C ASP A 55 -9.47 20.16 3.16
N LEU A 56 -9.80 20.68 1.99
CA LEU A 56 -10.34 19.92 0.87
C LEU A 56 -9.24 19.68 -0.16
N VAL A 57 -8.97 18.40 -0.43
CA VAL A 57 -7.99 17.96 -1.43
C VAL A 57 -8.69 17.24 -2.55
N TYR A 58 -8.14 17.34 -3.76
CA TYR A 58 -8.59 16.50 -4.87
C TYR A 58 -8.22 15.05 -4.60
N SER A 59 -9.16 14.16 -4.88
CA SER A 59 -9.08 12.74 -4.62
C SER A 59 -9.84 11.97 -5.71
N GLU A 60 -9.53 10.69 -5.86
CA GLU A 60 -10.18 9.80 -6.83
C GLU A 60 -10.40 8.43 -6.21
N ASP A 61 -11.62 7.90 -6.32
CA ASP A 61 -11.95 6.54 -5.92
C ASP A 61 -11.25 5.54 -6.86
N PRO A 62 -10.28 4.75 -6.40
CA PRO A 62 -9.55 3.85 -7.29
C PRO A 62 -10.37 2.63 -7.72
N LEU A 63 -11.56 2.40 -7.16
CA LEU A 63 -12.48 1.34 -7.60
C LEU A 63 -13.39 1.79 -8.72
N THR A 64 -13.85 3.04 -8.68
CA THR A 64 -14.86 3.55 -9.61
C THR A 64 -14.31 4.57 -10.61
N GLY A 65 -13.17 5.20 -10.31
CA GLY A 65 -12.61 6.34 -11.05
C GLY A 65 -13.38 7.65 -10.80
N GLU A 66 -14.27 7.68 -9.81
CA GLU A 66 -14.97 8.92 -9.42
C GLU A 66 -13.96 9.92 -8.86
N LYS A 67 -13.98 11.16 -9.38
CA LYS A 67 -13.11 12.26 -8.94
C LYS A 67 -13.89 13.30 -8.16
N GLY A 68 -13.28 13.89 -7.15
CA GLY A 68 -13.92 14.92 -6.34
C GLY A 68 -13.03 15.46 -5.23
N LEU A 69 -13.54 16.46 -4.52
CA LEU A 69 -12.90 16.98 -3.31
C LEU A 69 -13.27 16.11 -2.11
N LYS A 70 -12.28 15.82 -1.27
CA LYS A 70 -12.44 15.07 -0.03
C LYS A 70 -11.73 15.78 1.11
N ARG A 71 -12.31 15.66 2.31
CA ARG A 71 -11.77 16.29 3.51
C ARG A 71 -10.57 15.55 4.05
N VAL A 72 -9.57 16.31 4.48
CA VAL A 72 -8.48 15.82 5.32
C VAL A 72 -9.00 15.58 6.74
N THR A 73 -8.86 14.36 7.23
CA THR A 73 -9.40 13.92 8.54
C THR A 73 -8.33 13.78 9.61
N ASN A 74 -7.07 13.61 9.22
CA ASN A 74 -5.95 13.48 10.15
C ASN A 74 -4.63 13.95 9.51
N ILE A 75 -3.67 14.34 10.35
CA ILE A 75 -2.32 14.75 9.94
C ILE A 75 -1.30 13.89 10.67
N PHE A 76 -0.24 13.50 9.96
CA PHE A 76 0.86 12.70 10.48
C PHE A 76 2.19 13.37 10.17
N VAL A 77 3.05 13.46 11.19
CA VAL A 77 4.42 13.95 11.06
C VAL A 77 5.34 12.87 11.60
N ASN A 78 6.31 12.47 10.78
CA ASN A 78 7.28 11.43 11.08
C ASN A 78 8.70 11.92 10.76
N GLU A 79 9.69 11.07 11.05
CA GLU A 79 11.06 11.27 10.62
C GLU A 79 11.58 10.06 9.84
N THR A 80 12.41 10.33 8.83
CA THR A 80 13.12 9.33 8.00
C THR A 80 14.54 9.78 7.68
N SER A 81 15.45 8.81 7.50
CA SER A 81 16.80 9.03 6.96
C SER A 81 16.98 8.39 5.57
N VAL A 82 15.88 7.96 4.94
CA VAL A 82 15.89 7.33 3.61
C VAL A 82 14.77 7.96 2.78
N LEU A 83 15.14 8.43 1.59
CA LEU A 83 14.25 9.01 0.60
C LEU A 83 14.39 8.32 -0.74
N VAL A 84 13.33 8.36 -1.52
CA VAL A 84 13.33 8.11 -2.96
C VAL A 84 12.99 9.42 -3.67
N ARG A 85 13.82 9.79 -4.63
CA ARG A 85 13.58 10.91 -5.57
C ARG A 85 13.07 10.33 -6.88
N ILE A 86 11.84 10.68 -7.25
CA ILE A 86 11.20 10.23 -8.49
C ILE A 86 11.11 11.44 -9.43
N TYR A 87 11.65 11.30 -10.63
CA TYR A 87 11.57 12.34 -11.66
C TYR A 87 10.46 12.03 -12.66
N VAL A 88 9.37 12.79 -12.60
CA VAL A 88 8.19 12.65 -13.47
C VAL A 88 8.16 13.82 -14.44
N GLY A 89 8.61 13.61 -15.68
CA GLY A 89 8.85 14.74 -16.59
C GLY A 89 10.04 15.59 -16.12
N ASP A 90 9.81 16.87 -15.84
CA ASP A 90 10.84 17.79 -15.34
C ASP A 90 10.65 18.11 -13.85
N GLU A 91 9.69 17.46 -13.20
CA GLU A 91 9.40 17.62 -11.78
C GLU A 91 10.01 16.48 -10.97
N GLU A 92 10.46 16.81 -9.76
CA GLU A 92 10.99 15.89 -8.77
C GLU A 92 10.00 15.77 -7.62
N ILE A 93 9.76 14.54 -7.16
CA ILE A 93 8.98 14.27 -5.94
C ILE A 93 9.83 13.41 -5.01
N GLU A 94 10.01 13.91 -3.78
CA GLU A 94 10.79 13.28 -2.72
C GLU A 94 9.87 12.60 -1.71
N THR A 95 10.05 11.29 -1.54
CA THR A 95 9.10 10.48 -0.78
C THR A 95 9.81 9.37 -0.02
N THR A 96 9.13 8.80 0.97
CA THR A 96 9.61 7.57 1.63
C THR A 96 9.58 6.39 0.66
N PRO A 97 10.51 5.41 0.76
CA PRO A 97 10.58 4.29 -0.18
C PRO A 97 9.28 3.46 -0.31
N THR A 98 8.46 3.42 0.72
CA THR A 98 7.22 2.65 0.75
C THR A 98 5.99 3.40 0.23
N HIS A 99 6.13 4.65 -0.24
CA HIS A 99 4.97 5.45 -0.64
C HIS A 99 4.32 4.90 -1.92
N PRO A 100 3.01 4.56 -1.92
CA PRO A 100 2.36 3.96 -3.08
C PRO A 100 2.00 5.02 -4.13
N PHE A 101 2.42 4.76 -5.36
CA PHE A 101 2.02 5.48 -6.57
C PHE A 101 1.22 4.56 -7.47
N TRP A 102 0.21 5.10 -8.16
CA TRP A 102 -0.49 4.31 -9.16
C TRP A 102 0.29 4.31 -10.48
N VAL A 103 0.83 3.15 -10.84
CA VAL A 103 1.54 2.94 -12.10
C VAL A 103 0.64 2.20 -13.08
N ILE A 104 0.45 2.77 -14.27
CA ILE A 104 -0.41 2.21 -15.31
C ILE A 104 0.07 0.81 -15.70
N GLY A 105 -0.82 -0.17 -15.61
CA GLY A 105 -0.53 -1.58 -15.90
C GLY A 105 0.13 -2.36 -14.76
N LYS A 106 0.53 -1.69 -13.66
CA LYS A 106 1.08 -2.33 -12.46
C LYS A 106 0.18 -2.13 -11.22
N GLY A 107 -0.62 -1.07 -11.16
CA GLY A 107 -1.42 -0.69 -9.99
C GLY A 107 -0.59 0.08 -8.96
N TRP A 108 -0.91 -0.07 -7.67
CA TRP A 108 -0.13 0.54 -6.59
C TRP A 108 1.26 -0.08 -6.47
N VAL A 109 2.29 0.74 -6.68
CA VAL A 109 3.71 0.36 -6.59
C VAL A 109 4.36 1.26 -5.55
N ALA A 110 5.17 0.69 -4.66
CA ALA A 110 5.96 1.46 -3.70
C ALA A 110 7.01 2.30 -4.43
N ALA A 111 7.26 3.53 -3.98
CA ALA A 111 8.18 4.47 -4.60
C ALA A 111 9.56 3.86 -4.92
N GLY A 112 10.12 3.07 -3.99
CA GLY A 112 11.40 2.40 -4.16
C GLY A 112 11.41 1.24 -5.16
N ASP A 113 10.24 0.75 -5.57
CA ASP A 113 10.06 -0.31 -6.56
C ASP A 113 9.64 0.23 -7.95
N ILE A 114 9.48 1.56 -8.10
CA ILE A 114 9.21 2.19 -9.40
C ILE A 114 10.49 2.18 -10.23
N GLU A 115 10.35 1.87 -11.52
CA GLU A 115 11.46 1.81 -12.47
C GLU A 115 11.36 2.96 -13.49
N ALA A 116 12.51 3.42 -14.00
CA ALA A 116 12.51 4.35 -15.13
C ALA A 116 11.79 3.72 -16.34
N GLY A 117 10.94 4.50 -17.00
CA GLY A 117 10.05 4.06 -18.07
C GLY A 117 8.65 3.64 -17.60
N ASP A 118 8.42 3.47 -16.29
CA ASP A 118 7.06 3.33 -15.75
C ASP A 118 6.24 4.60 -16.00
N LYS A 119 4.93 4.43 -16.11
CA LYS A 119 3.99 5.56 -16.30
C LYS A 119 3.12 5.73 -15.06
N VAL A 120 3.35 6.79 -14.30
CA VAL A 120 2.48 7.17 -13.19
C VAL A 120 1.21 7.81 -13.72
N TYR A 121 0.09 7.57 -13.04
CA TYR A 121 -1.21 8.12 -13.42
C TYR A 121 -1.41 9.52 -12.84
N LEU A 122 -1.97 10.40 -13.66
CA LEU A 122 -2.23 11.79 -13.31
C LEU A 122 -3.73 12.04 -13.12
N TYR A 123 -4.08 13.12 -12.42
CA TYR A 123 -5.46 13.58 -12.28
C TYR A 123 -6.16 13.83 -13.63
N SER A 124 -5.42 14.15 -14.70
CA SER A 124 -5.97 14.30 -16.05
C SER A 124 -6.55 12.98 -16.62
N GLY A 125 -6.20 11.84 -16.04
CA GLY A 125 -6.47 10.51 -16.58
C GLY A 125 -5.36 9.95 -17.46
N GLU A 126 -4.29 10.73 -17.70
CA GLU A 126 -3.17 10.34 -18.53
C GLU A 126 -2.03 9.70 -17.72
N GLY A 127 -1.11 9.04 -18.43
CA GLY A 127 0.11 8.51 -17.85
C GLY A 127 1.32 9.37 -18.15
N LYS A 128 2.14 9.66 -17.15
CA LYS A 128 3.41 10.38 -17.30
C LYS A 128 4.59 9.48 -16.99
N GLU A 129 5.57 9.50 -17.88
CA GLU A 129 6.76 8.66 -17.76
C GLU A 129 7.67 9.12 -16.62
N VAL A 130 8.13 8.16 -15.82
CA VAL A 130 9.18 8.30 -14.83
C VAL A 130 10.52 8.24 -15.55
N LYS A 131 11.27 9.35 -15.55
CA LYS A 131 12.56 9.44 -16.22
C LYS A 131 13.68 8.79 -15.41
N GLU A 132 13.60 8.91 -14.08
CA GLU A 132 14.64 8.46 -13.17
C GLU A 132 14.08 8.24 -11.77
N VAL A 133 14.66 7.28 -11.05
CA VAL A 133 14.38 7.00 -9.64
C VAL A 133 15.72 6.89 -8.91
N ARG A 134 15.90 7.63 -7.82
CA ARG A 134 17.12 7.58 -6.99
C ARG A 134 16.79 7.31 -5.53
N LEU A 135 17.54 6.40 -4.92
CA LEU A 135 17.50 6.16 -3.49
C LEU A 135 18.58 7.00 -2.80
N GLU A 136 18.19 7.74 -1.77
CA GLU A 136 19.07 8.60 -0.99
C GLU A 136 19.03 8.23 0.49
N TYR A 137 20.22 8.18 1.10
CA TYR A 137 20.40 7.97 2.53
C TYR A 137 20.97 9.25 3.14
N LEU A 138 20.26 9.81 4.12
CA LEU A 138 20.62 11.06 4.79
C LEU A 138 21.43 10.77 6.06
N ASP A 139 22.44 11.60 6.33
CA ASP A 139 23.24 11.50 7.56
C ASP A 139 22.42 11.79 8.82
N THR A 140 21.41 12.65 8.70
CA THR A 140 20.48 13.03 9.77
C THR A 140 19.04 12.83 9.33
N PRO A 141 18.16 12.26 10.19
CA PRO A 141 16.74 12.16 9.89
C PRO A 141 16.12 13.54 9.64
N ILE A 142 15.23 13.62 8.66
CA ILE A 142 14.43 14.81 8.36
C ILE A 142 12.96 14.54 8.70
N LYS A 143 12.19 15.61 8.90
CA LYS A 143 10.73 15.52 9.02
C LYS A 143 10.10 15.18 7.68
N VAL A 144 9.09 14.33 7.73
CA VAL A 144 8.26 13.94 6.59
C VAL A 144 6.79 13.89 7.02
N TYR A 145 5.91 14.16 6.07
CA TYR A 145 4.50 14.47 6.33
C TYR A 145 3.60 13.51 5.56
N ASN A 146 2.45 13.21 6.13
CA ASN A 146 1.33 12.54 5.47
C ASN A 146 0.04 13.05 6.13
N PHE A 147 -1.08 12.79 5.51
CA PHE A 147 -2.40 13.06 6.09
C PHE A 147 -3.32 11.88 5.81
N GLU A 148 -4.60 11.98 6.17
CA GLU A 148 -5.63 10.99 5.85
C GLU A 148 -6.77 11.69 5.11
N VAL A 149 -7.14 11.19 3.94
CA VAL A 149 -8.29 11.69 3.16
C VAL A 149 -9.52 10.83 3.46
N GLU A 150 -10.67 11.46 3.69
CA GLU A 150 -11.93 10.74 3.91
C GLU A 150 -12.36 9.91 2.69
N ASP A 151 -13.01 8.79 2.96
CA ASP A 151 -13.58 7.81 2.02
C ASP A 151 -12.57 7.09 1.10
N TRP A 152 -11.83 7.84 0.30
CA TRP A 152 -11.05 7.31 -0.81
C TRP A 152 -9.58 7.14 -0.49
N HIS A 153 -9.06 7.73 0.59
CA HIS A 153 -7.67 7.52 1.02
C HIS A 153 -6.61 7.76 -0.07
N THR A 154 -6.94 8.57 -1.07
CA THR A 154 -6.07 8.95 -2.17
C THR A 154 -6.01 10.46 -2.32
N TYR A 155 -4.94 10.94 -2.93
CA TYR A 155 -4.75 12.36 -3.24
C TYR A 155 -3.76 12.54 -4.39
N PHE A 156 -3.58 13.79 -4.81
CA PHE A 156 -2.67 14.14 -5.88
C PHE A 156 -1.54 15.04 -5.37
N VAL A 157 -0.32 14.66 -5.72
CA VAL A 157 0.90 15.39 -5.35
C VAL A 157 1.56 15.99 -6.57
N SER A 158 2.43 16.98 -6.34
CA SER A 158 3.24 17.63 -7.38
C SER A 158 2.39 18.50 -8.34
N GLU A 159 3.04 19.38 -9.10
CA GLU A 159 2.38 20.21 -10.13
C GLU A 159 1.88 19.37 -11.32
N GLN A 160 2.38 18.16 -11.51
CA GLN A 160 1.87 17.19 -12.48
C GLN A 160 0.57 16.49 -12.01
N ASP A 161 0.13 16.67 -10.76
CA ASP A 161 -1.02 15.98 -10.17
C ASP A 161 -0.89 14.45 -10.19
N VAL A 162 0.20 13.91 -9.65
CA VAL A 162 0.47 12.48 -9.60
C VAL A 162 -0.38 11.78 -8.54
N PHE A 163 -1.02 10.67 -8.91
CA PHE A 163 -1.96 9.93 -8.06
C PHE A 163 -1.26 9.01 -7.05
N VAL A 164 -1.54 9.23 -5.76
CA VAL A 164 -0.92 8.53 -4.63
C VAL A 164 -1.96 8.12 -3.59
N HIS A 165 -1.57 7.23 -2.67
CA HIS A 165 -2.46 6.70 -1.64
C HIS A 165 -1.92 6.97 -0.21
N ASN A 166 -2.80 7.25 0.75
CA ASN A 166 -2.48 7.62 2.15
C ASN A 166 -1.79 6.48 2.94
N GLU A 167 -2.02 5.22 2.57
CA GLU A 167 -1.42 4.05 3.23
C GLU A 167 -0.68 3.11 2.26
N CYS A 168 0.50 2.63 2.66
CA CYS A 168 1.12 1.45 2.07
C CYS A 168 0.42 0.21 2.64
N SER A 169 -0.65 -0.23 1.99
CA SER A 169 -1.24 -1.53 2.29
C SER A 169 -0.52 -2.59 1.44
N GLU A 170 0.17 -3.54 2.09
CA GLU A 170 0.77 -4.66 1.36
C GLU A 170 -0.35 -5.55 0.80
N LEU A 171 -0.39 -5.73 -0.53
CA LEU A 171 -1.17 -6.81 -1.11
C LEU A 171 -0.69 -8.13 -0.50
N PRO A 172 -1.59 -9.01 -0.04
CA PRO A 172 -1.20 -10.34 0.37
C PRO A 172 -0.41 -11.03 -0.75
N LYS A 173 0.54 -11.91 -0.41
CA LYS A 173 1.36 -12.62 -1.41
C LYS A 173 0.49 -13.27 -2.49
N GLN A 174 0.93 -13.12 -3.74
CA GLN A 174 0.21 -13.60 -4.93
C GLN A 174 -0.11 -15.11 -4.86
N LYS A 175 0.90 -15.92 -4.55
CA LYS A 175 0.76 -17.36 -4.33
C LYS A 175 0.40 -17.61 -2.88
N VAL A 176 -0.77 -18.21 -2.68
CA VAL A 176 -1.33 -18.52 -1.35
C VAL A 176 -1.00 -19.94 -0.96
N VAL A 177 -1.33 -20.91 -1.81
CA VAL A 177 -1.08 -22.34 -1.55
C VAL A 177 -0.39 -22.97 -2.76
N LYS A 178 0.59 -23.85 -2.52
CA LYS A 178 1.14 -24.74 -3.54
C LYS A 178 1.37 -26.12 -2.93
N GLU A 179 0.40 -27.02 -3.12
CA GLU A 179 0.39 -28.33 -2.48
C GLU A 179 -0.10 -29.41 -3.43
N GLY A 180 0.59 -30.55 -3.46
CA GLY A 180 0.17 -31.70 -4.26
C GLY A 180 0.05 -31.42 -5.78
N GLY A 181 0.66 -30.36 -6.31
CA GLY A 181 0.49 -29.95 -7.71
C GLY A 181 -0.78 -29.13 -7.99
N VAL A 182 -1.47 -28.66 -6.95
CA VAL A 182 -2.50 -27.63 -7.00
C VAL A 182 -1.90 -26.32 -6.52
N THR A 183 -2.17 -25.22 -7.22
CA THR A 183 -1.78 -23.86 -6.82
C THR A 183 -3.03 -23.02 -6.61
N ILE A 184 -3.06 -22.27 -5.51
CA ILE A 184 -4.09 -21.27 -5.22
C ILE A 184 -3.41 -19.91 -5.18
N GLU A 185 -3.84 -18.99 -6.04
CA GLU A 185 -3.21 -17.67 -6.18
C GLU A 185 -4.23 -16.59 -6.52
N HIS A 186 -3.87 -15.32 -6.37
CA HIS A 186 -4.68 -14.19 -6.84
C HIS A 186 -3.93 -13.41 -7.93
N TYR A 187 -4.66 -12.66 -8.75
CA TYR A 187 -4.09 -11.82 -9.81
C TYR A 187 -4.50 -10.35 -9.66
N TYR A 188 -4.87 -9.92 -8.47
CA TYR A 188 -5.16 -8.52 -8.23
C TYR A 188 -3.88 -7.68 -8.49
N PRO A 189 -3.97 -6.50 -9.14
CA PRO A 189 -5.17 -5.76 -9.60
C PRO A 189 -5.74 -6.17 -10.96
N ASN A 190 -5.08 -7.06 -11.70
CA ASN A 190 -5.40 -7.37 -13.09
C ASN A 190 -6.66 -8.23 -13.30
N ASP A 191 -7.27 -8.76 -12.24
CA ASP A 191 -8.49 -9.58 -12.31
C ASP A 191 -9.56 -9.05 -11.35
N HIS A 192 -10.25 -8.02 -11.84
CA HIS A 192 -11.22 -7.13 -11.18
C HIS A 192 -12.01 -7.80 -10.03
N GLY A 193 -11.67 -7.38 -8.81
CA GLY A 193 -12.01 -8.01 -7.53
C GLY A 193 -13.48 -7.93 -7.08
N ASN A 194 -14.46 -8.09 -7.97
CA ASN A 194 -15.87 -8.19 -7.59
C ASN A 194 -16.57 -9.44 -8.16
N PRO A 195 -16.79 -10.50 -7.37
CA PRO A 195 -16.32 -10.67 -5.99
C PRO A 195 -14.82 -10.96 -5.92
N VAL A 196 -14.19 -10.60 -4.80
CA VAL A 196 -12.80 -11.03 -4.51
C VAL A 196 -12.74 -12.55 -4.51
N HIS A 197 -11.80 -13.09 -5.29
CA HIS A 197 -11.67 -14.52 -5.53
C HIS A 197 -10.20 -14.94 -5.67
N LEU A 198 -9.95 -16.24 -5.51
CA LEU A 198 -8.66 -16.86 -5.80
C LEU A 198 -8.79 -17.80 -7.00
N HIS A 199 -7.71 -17.97 -7.74
CA HIS A 199 -7.56 -18.90 -8.84
C HIS A 199 -7.02 -20.20 -8.34
N VAL A 200 -7.66 -21.30 -8.72
CA VAL A 200 -7.19 -22.66 -8.46
C VAL A 200 -6.70 -23.25 -9.77
N LYS A 201 -5.44 -23.68 -9.80
CA LYS A 201 -4.77 -24.25 -10.97
C LYS A 201 -4.13 -25.59 -10.64
N GLY A 202 -4.06 -26.46 -11.65
CA GLY A 202 -3.46 -27.80 -11.51
C GLY A 202 -4.37 -28.79 -10.79
N GLY A 203 -4.14 -30.09 -11.04
CA GLY A 203 -4.96 -31.17 -10.48
C GLY A 203 -6.41 -31.25 -11.00
N GLY A 204 -6.77 -30.44 -12.01
CA GLY A 204 -8.10 -30.33 -12.59
C GLY A 204 -8.18 -29.12 -13.54
N SER A 205 -9.38 -28.79 -14.02
CA SER A 205 -9.64 -27.56 -14.76
C SER A 205 -9.33 -26.33 -13.88
N ASN A 206 -8.85 -25.26 -14.51
CA ASN A 206 -8.68 -23.99 -13.81
C ASN A 206 -10.05 -23.45 -13.40
N THR A 207 -10.16 -22.95 -12.18
CA THR A 207 -11.41 -22.38 -11.65
C THR A 207 -11.12 -21.22 -10.70
N LYS A 208 -12.16 -20.50 -10.32
CA LYS A 208 -12.11 -19.40 -9.34
C LYS A 208 -12.95 -19.75 -8.13
N ILE A 209 -12.42 -19.54 -6.93
CA ILE A 209 -13.11 -19.82 -5.67
C ILE A 209 -13.32 -18.55 -4.83
N GLY A 210 -14.46 -18.51 -4.15
CA GLY A 210 -14.77 -17.48 -3.16
C GLY A 210 -14.29 -17.82 -1.74
N PRO A 211 -14.62 -17.00 -0.73
CA PRO A 211 -14.16 -17.18 0.65
C PRO A 211 -14.63 -18.48 1.30
N GLN A 212 -15.67 -19.13 0.78
CA GLN A 212 -16.12 -20.43 1.29
C GLN A 212 -15.43 -21.63 0.61
N GLY A 213 -14.41 -21.39 -0.23
CA GLY A 213 -13.69 -22.46 -0.94
C GLY A 213 -14.52 -23.12 -2.05
N LYS A 214 -15.66 -22.54 -2.41
CA LYS A 214 -16.52 -23.04 -3.49
C LYS A 214 -16.20 -22.32 -4.79
N SER A 215 -16.31 -23.04 -5.91
CA SER A 215 -16.24 -22.45 -7.24
C SER A 215 -17.27 -21.33 -7.39
N LEU A 216 -16.90 -20.25 -8.07
CA LEU A 216 -17.82 -19.18 -8.41
C LEU A 216 -18.84 -19.66 -9.45
N LYS A 217 -20.01 -19.01 -9.49
CA LYS A 217 -21.05 -19.30 -10.46
C LYS A 217 -20.50 -19.21 -11.89
N GLY A 218 -20.73 -20.25 -12.69
CA GLY A 218 -20.28 -20.32 -14.08
C GLY A 218 -18.82 -20.75 -14.26
N GLN A 219 -18.09 -21.02 -13.17
CA GLN A 219 -16.74 -21.59 -13.23
C GLN A 219 -16.79 -23.11 -13.08
N PRO A 220 -15.79 -23.85 -13.59
CA PRO A 220 -15.71 -25.29 -13.39
C PRO A 220 -15.74 -25.70 -11.91
N GLU A 221 -16.39 -26.82 -11.61
CA GLU A 221 -16.36 -27.42 -10.27
C GLU A 221 -14.95 -27.93 -9.93
N LEU A 222 -14.61 -27.91 -8.63
CA LEU A 222 -13.33 -28.41 -8.14
C LEU A 222 -13.23 -29.92 -8.35
N SER A 223 -12.08 -30.39 -8.85
CA SER A 223 -11.76 -31.82 -8.83
C SER A 223 -11.62 -32.33 -7.39
N SER A 224 -11.71 -33.65 -7.16
CA SER A 224 -11.51 -34.23 -5.83
C SER A 224 -10.16 -33.83 -5.20
N LYS A 225 -9.14 -33.66 -6.04
CA LYS A 225 -7.80 -33.25 -5.59
C LYS A 225 -7.75 -31.78 -5.21
N GLN A 226 -8.35 -30.90 -6.03
CA GLN A 226 -8.44 -29.47 -5.72
C GLN A 226 -9.30 -29.24 -4.47
N LYS A 227 -10.42 -29.94 -4.35
CA LYS A 227 -11.33 -29.85 -3.19
C LYS A 227 -10.61 -30.19 -1.88
N LYS A 228 -9.82 -31.28 -1.87
CA LYS A 228 -9.00 -31.63 -0.70
C LYS A 228 -8.04 -30.51 -0.30
N VAL A 229 -7.26 -29.98 -1.25
CA VAL A 229 -6.31 -28.89 -0.98
C VAL A 229 -7.02 -27.63 -0.49
N VAL A 230 -8.19 -27.30 -1.04
CA VAL A 230 -9.00 -26.15 -0.60
C VAL A 230 -9.55 -26.35 0.82
N GLU A 231 -10.04 -27.55 1.15
CA GLU A 231 -10.57 -27.88 2.47
C GLU A 231 -9.47 -27.85 3.54
N ASP A 232 -8.31 -28.44 3.25
CA ASP A 232 -7.14 -28.47 4.14
C ASP A 232 -6.61 -27.04 4.43
N ASN A 233 -6.79 -26.09 3.50
CA ASN A 233 -6.28 -24.72 3.59
C ASN A 233 -7.38 -23.64 3.73
N ILE A 234 -8.62 -24.02 4.09
CA ILE A 234 -9.79 -23.12 4.02
C ILE A 234 -9.65 -21.88 4.92
N SER A 235 -9.00 -22.00 6.08
CA SER A 235 -8.78 -20.89 7.01
C SER A 235 -7.85 -19.84 6.44
N GLU A 236 -6.78 -20.26 5.75
CA GLU A 236 -5.83 -19.36 5.08
C GLU A 236 -6.49 -18.66 3.89
N ILE A 237 -7.24 -19.41 3.07
CA ILE A 237 -8.01 -18.86 1.93
C ILE A 237 -8.97 -17.76 2.40
N LYS A 238 -9.73 -18.01 3.47
CA LYS A 238 -10.64 -17.02 4.09
C LYS A 238 -9.88 -15.79 4.56
N ALA A 239 -8.77 -15.99 5.27
CA ALA A 239 -7.97 -14.90 5.79
C ALA A 239 -7.39 -14.03 4.66
N ILE A 240 -6.88 -14.65 3.60
CA ILE A 240 -6.32 -13.94 2.45
C ILE A 240 -7.40 -13.19 1.69
N ILE A 241 -8.55 -13.81 1.38
CA ILE A 241 -9.65 -13.11 0.71
C ILE A 241 -10.13 -11.93 1.56
N LYS A 242 -10.22 -12.08 2.89
CA LYS A 242 -10.55 -10.96 3.79
C LYS A 242 -9.48 -9.86 3.78
N LYS A 243 -8.20 -10.23 3.72
CA LYS A 243 -7.09 -9.26 3.61
C LYS A 243 -7.14 -8.53 2.28
N ILE A 244 -7.37 -9.23 1.15
CA ILE A 244 -7.54 -8.61 -0.17
C ILE A 244 -8.77 -7.70 -0.15
N GLN A 245 -9.90 -8.12 0.42
CA GLN A 245 -11.08 -7.27 0.57
C GLN A 245 -10.80 -6.02 1.41
N LYS A 246 -10.07 -6.17 2.53
CA LYS A 246 -9.69 -5.04 3.38
C LYS A 246 -8.70 -4.12 2.68
N TRP A 247 -7.76 -4.69 1.92
CA TRP A 247 -6.81 -3.97 1.10
C TRP A 247 -7.55 -3.18 0.02
N ILE A 248 -8.50 -3.79 -0.70
CA ILE A 248 -9.32 -3.12 -1.74
C ILE A 248 -10.17 -1.99 -1.15
N ARG A 249 -10.63 -2.11 0.10
CA ARG A 249 -11.37 -1.04 0.81
C ARG A 249 -10.47 0.05 1.39
N LYS A 250 -9.16 -0.21 1.43
CA LYS A 250 -8.08 0.71 1.82
C LYS A 250 -7.24 1.04 0.58
N GLN A 251 -7.84 0.93 -0.59
CA GLN A 251 -7.47 1.65 -1.80
C GLN A 251 -8.61 2.62 -2.00
#